data_AF-A0AAJ0ETM9-F1
#
_entry.id   AF-A0AAJ0ETM9-F1
#
_cell.length_a   1.000
_cell.length_b   1.000
_cell.length_c   1.000
_cell.angle_alpha   90.00
_cell.angle_beta   90.00
_cell.angle_gamma   90.00
#
_symmetry.space_group_name_H-M   'P 1'
#
loop_
_entity.id
_entity.type
_entity.pdbx_description
1 polymer ?
#
loop_
_entity_poly.entity_id
_entity_poly.type
_entity_poly.pdbx_seq_one_letter_code
_entity_poly.pdbx_strand_id
1 'polypeptide(L)'
;MKKITTNLTEYDKILQSDAISSKQLVILSPVVFQFILGLATSLTQQSSPSSDMQQKRKILVIGSPCDNVPDKVWADFNTSYEILTYDFPKLNDFYQSMISGTCQNIDGIMRIGVISTATDNERVTLGWTRQALPHFPSTLKMIVNFGHGFEEEDITGLNARGIEFFNTTGGSEATAVVAVYLIISVFRQLNHYERMLRNGQFLPALIHSSQNAVDPFGKKLGIVGMGSIGQTVARQAAALGMEVHCINRPNLRRALKAMKDEDEPVKRLLPPVIFHEDLEDLVASVDCLVLACSYSPGTHHLLSRDIFSRMKRGIRIINVARGRCIDEEALCDAIENGTVAAAGLDVHYNEPTVNPRLLKHDCVTLLPHLGGLTHDSMKNHVLMAMKCVDDFFASSDLT
;
A
#
# COMPACT_ATOMS: atom_id res chain seq x y z
N MET A 1 8.60 -16.72 2.79
CA MET A 1 7.79 -15.52 2.47
C MET A 1 7.29 -15.62 1.05
N LYS A 2 6.00 -15.88 0.84
CA LYS A 2 5.37 -15.83 -0.48
C LYS A 2 4.80 -14.42 -0.67
N LYS A 3 5.38 -13.66 -1.60
CA LYS A 3 4.84 -12.37 -2.04
C LYS A 3 3.71 -12.68 -3.02
N ILE A 4 2.47 -12.40 -2.67
CA ILE A 4 1.35 -12.59 -3.59
C ILE A 4 1.43 -11.48 -4.64
N THR A 5 1.72 -11.87 -5.88
CA THR A 5 1.68 -11.00 -7.06
C THR A 5 0.65 -11.63 -7.97
N THR A 6 -0.51 -11.01 -8.15
CA THR A 6 -1.58 -11.56 -8.99
C THR A 6 -2.25 -10.48 -9.82
N ASN A 7 -2.44 -10.79 -11.11
CA ASN A 7 -3.09 -9.99 -12.14
C ASN A 7 -4.59 -9.78 -11.83
N LEU A 8 -5.06 -8.55 -11.95
CA LEU A 8 -6.42 -8.08 -11.63
C LEU A 8 -7.50 -8.46 -12.67
N THR A 9 -7.23 -9.40 -13.59
CA THR A 9 -8.02 -9.57 -14.82
C THR A 9 -9.41 -10.18 -14.67
N GLU A 10 -9.79 -10.72 -13.50
CA GLU A 10 -11.13 -11.29 -13.30
C GLU A 10 -12.16 -10.28 -12.75
N TYR A 11 -11.73 -9.25 -12.01
CA TYR A 11 -12.66 -8.24 -11.49
C TYR A 11 -13.11 -7.21 -12.54
N ASP A 12 -12.29 -6.95 -13.56
CA ASP A 12 -12.66 -6.06 -14.68
C ASP A 12 -13.79 -6.64 -15.54
N LYS A 13 -13.95 -7.98 -15.59
CA LYS A 13 -15.04 -8.62 -16.33
C LYS A 13 -16.42 -8.42 -15.70
N ILE A 14 -16.47 -8.25 -14.38
CA ILE A 14 -17.72 -8.03 -13.65
C ILE A 14 -18.16 -6.57 -13.76
N LEU A 15 -17.23 -5.63 -13.97
CA LEU A 15 -17.55 -4.20 -14.15
C LEU A 15 -17.94 -3.83 -15.58
N GLN A 16 -17.63 -4.67 -16.58
CA GLN A 16 -17.99 -4.42 -17.99
C GLN A 16 -19.33 -5.02 -18.43
N SER A 17 -20.01 -5.84 -17.60
CA SER A 17 -21.28 -6.46 -17.99
C SER A 17 -22.52 -5.57 -17.80
N ASP A 18 -22.40 -4.45 -17.08
CA ASP A 18 -23.55 -3.59 -16.74
C ASP A 18 -23.74 -2.38 -17.69
N ALA A 19 -23.05 -2.38 -18.83
CA ALA A 19 -23.17 -1.32 -19.82
C ALA A 19 -23.24 -1.88 -21.24
N ILE A 20 -24.34 -2.54 -21.63
CA ILE A 20 -24.83 -2.58 -23.02
C ILE A 20 -26.34 -2.87 -23.07
N SER A 21 -27.04 -1.89 -23.66
CA SER A 21 -28.25 -2.01 -24.49
C SER A 21 -29.62 -2.29 -23.85
N SER A 22 -30.32 -1.19 -23.59
CA SER A 22 -31.77 -1.11 -23.77
C SER A 22 -32.12 -0.96 -25.27
N LYS A 23 -33.19 -1.66 -25.68
CA LYS A 23 -33.90 -1.63 -26.98
C LYS A 23 -33.26 -2.39 -28.15
N GLN A 24 -33.76 -3.61 -28.39
CA GLN A 24 -34.33 -3.94 -29.70
C GLN A 24 -35.37 -5.06 -29.58
N LEU A 25 -36.58 -4.73 -30.03
CA LEU A 25 -37.76 -5.58 -30.13
C LEU A 25 -37.60 -6.42 -31.40
N VAL A 26 -37.53 -7.74 -31.28
CA VAL A 26 -37.68 -8.65 -32.43
C VAL A 26 -38.74 -9.69 -32.08
N ILE A 27 -39.81 -9.64 -32.86
CA ILE A 27 -40.99 -10.49 -32.82
C ILE A 27 -40.59 -11.88 -33.32
N LEU A 28 -40.78 -12.93 -32.51
CA LEU A 28 -40.75 -14.32 -32.99
C LEU A 28 -41.90 -15.15 -32.39
N SER A 29 -42.42 -16.01 -33.26
CA SER A 29 -43.69 -16.75 -33.28
C SER A 29 -43.83 -17.89 -32.25
N PRO A 30 -45.07 -18.28 -31.85
CA PRO A 30 -45.34 -19.21 -30.75
C PRO A 30 -45.26 -20.69 -31.18
N VAL A 31 -44.06 -21.26 -31.31
CA VAL A 31 -43.89 -22.72 -31.53
C VAL A 31 -42.61 -23.26 -30.86
N VAL A 32 -42.36 -23.00 -29.57
CA VAL A 32 -41.34 -23.75 -28.80
C VAL A 32 -41.68 -23.83 -27.30
N PHE A 33 -42.96 -23.95 -26.94
CA PHE A 33 -43.40 -24.02 -25.52
C PHE A 33 -43.78 -25.43 -25.06
N GLN A 34 -43.44 -26.47 -25.81
CA GLN A 34 -43.99 -27.82 -25.58
C GLN A 34 -42.95 -28.95 -25.56
N PHE A 35 -41.70 -28.65 -25.20
CA PHE A 35 -40.62 -29.65 -25.11
C PHE A 35 -39.89 -29.74 -23.75
N ILE A 36 -40.35 -29.01 -22.72
CA ILE A 36 -39.75 -29.04 -21.36
C ILE A 36 -40.76 -29.52 -20.29
N LEU A 37 -41.74 -30.33 -20.68
CA LEU A 37 -42.64 -31.04 -19.75
C LEU A 37 -42.67 -32.53 -20.09
N GLY A 38 -41.56 -33.22 -19.82
CA GLY A 38 -41.48 -34.64 -20.13
C GLY A 38 -40.12 -35.24 -19.85
N LEU A 39 -39.66 -35.15 -18.60
CA LEU A 39 -38.62 -36.01 -17.99
C LEU A 39 -38.59 -35.71 -16.48
N ALA A 40 -39.72 -35.97 -15.82
CA ALA A 40 -39.81 -36.00 -14.36
C ALA A 40 -40.48 -37.33 -13.99
N THR A 41 -39.67 -38.36 -13.70
CA THR A 41 -40.04 -39.50 -12.85
C THR A 41 -38.86 -40.47 -12.73
N SER A 42 -38.64 -40.97 -11.51
CA SER A 42 -37.65 -41.98 -11.11
C SER A 42 -36.26 -41.45 -10.71
N LEU A 43 -36.14 -41.10 -9.43
CA LEU A 43 -35.32 -41.84 -8.46
C LEU A 43 -35.46 -41.18 -7.08
N THR A 44 -36.34 -41.75 -6.26
CA THR A 44 -36.36 -41.56 -4.82
C THR A 44 -35.20 -42.33 -4.20
N GLN A 45 -34.17 -41.62 -3.75
CA GLN A 45 -33.32 -42.05 -2.65
C GLN A 45 -33.11 -40.85 -1.74
N GLN A 46 -33.87 -40.83 -0.64
CA GLN A 46 -33.57 -39.97 0.50
C GLN A 46 -32.23 -40.42 1.07
N SER A 47 -31.18 -39.67 0.76
CA SER A 47 -30.03 -39.55 1.65
C SER A 47 -30.32 -38.37 2.57
N SER A 48 -30.43 -38.65 3.86
CA SER A 48 -30.48 -37.64 4.91
C SER A 48 -29.22 -36.78 4.81
N PRO A 49 -29.28 -35.45 4.68
CA PRO A 49 -28.10 -34.65 4.94
C PRO A 49 -27.86 -34.75 6.45
N SER A 50 -26.79 -35.44 6.84
CA SER A 50 -26.17 -35.21 8.14
C SER A 50 -25.76 -33.74 8.17
N SER A 51 -26.60 -32.91 8.76
CA SER A 51 -26.30 -31.51 9.03
C SER A 51 -25.31 -31.43 10.19
N ASP A 52 -24.08 -31.91 9.99
CA ASP A 52 -22.97 -31.21 10.61
C ASP A 52 -22.89 -29.89 9.86
N MET A 53 -23.56 -28.86 10.38
CA MET A 53 -23.25 -27.50 10.00
C MET A 53 -21.79 -27.31 10.37
N GLN A 54 -20.90 -27.46 9.39
CA GLN A 54 -19.50 -27.16 9.53
C GLN A 54 -19.42 -25.75 10.11
N GLN A 55 -18.97 -25.65 11.36
CA GLN A 55 -19.00 -24.42 12.10
C GLN A 55 -18.21 -23.38 11.31
N LYS A 56 -18.87 -22.27 10.94
CA LYS A 56 -18.24 -21.22 10.15
C LYS A 56 -16.98 -20.73 10.88
N ARG A 57 -15.91 -20.54 10.12
CA ARG A 57 -14.67 -19.95 10.62
C ARG A 57 -14.97 -18.52 11.12
N LYS A 58 -14.40 -18.15 12.26
CA LYS A 58 -14.62 -16.84 12.88
C LYS A 58 -13.51 -15.87 12.49
N ILE A 59 -13.86 -14.78 11.82
CA ILE A 59 -12.93 -13.75 11.37
C ILE A 59 -13.18 -12.45 12.14
N LEU A 60 -12.18 -11.98 12.87
CA LEU A 60 -12.22 -10.67 13.49
C LEU A 60 -11.78 -9.59 12.48
N VAL A 61 -12.61 -8.58 12.29
CA VAL A 61 -12.35 -7.47 11.38
C VAL A 61 -12.04 -6.21 12.18
N ILE A 62 -10.84 -5.67 11.98
CA ILE A 62 -10.38 -4.42 12.59
C ILE A 62 -10.44 -3.32 11.53
N GLY A 63 -11.42 -2.43 11.66
CA GLY A 63 -11.76 -1.38 10.70
C GLY A 63 -13.13 -1.56 10.07
N SER A 64 -13.55 -0.63 9.20
CA SER A 64 -14.86 -0.67 8.52
C SER A 64 -14.71 -1.17 7.07
N PRO A 65 -15.33 -2.31 6.71
CA PRO A 65 -15.39 -2.77 5.32
C PRO A 65 -16.50 -2.06 4.51
N CYS A 66 -17.60 -1.67 5.16
CA CYS A 66 -18.82 -1.19 4.51
C CYS A 66 -18.65 0.12 3.73
N ASP A 67 -17.64 0.93 4.06
CA ASP A 67 -17.37 2.19 3.36
C ASP A 67 -16.44 2.01 2.14
N ASN A 68 -15.86 0.81 2.00
CA ASN A 68 -14.75 0.55 1.08
C ASN A 68 -15.08 -0.45 -0.02
N VAL A 69 -16.03 -1.37 0.18
CA VAL A 69 -16.42 -2.37 -0.85
C VAL A 69 -17.93 -2.38 -1.08
N PRO A 70 -18.43 -2.77 -2.27
CA PRO A 70 -19.86 -2.87 -2.52
C PRO A 70 -20.55 -3.81 -1.53
N ASP A 71 -21.75 -3.45 -1.07
CA ASP A 71 -22.53 -4.23 -0.09
C ASP A 71 -22.67 -5.69 -0.46
N LYS A 72 -22.87 -5.98 -1.75
CA LYS A 72 -22.97 -7.35 -2.25
C LYS A 72 -21.68 -8.15 -2.01
N VAL A 73 -20.52 -7.56 -2.28
CA VAL A 73 -19.23 -8.24 -2.10
C VAL A 73 -19.00 -8.56 -0.63
N TRP A 74 -19.35 -7.63 0.26
CA TRP A 74 -19.26 -7.87 1.71
C TRP A 74 -20.28 -8.89 2.21
N ALA A 75 -21.52 -8.81 1.73
CA ALA A 75 -22.58 -9.77 2.07
C ALA A 75 -22.21 -11.20 1.66
N ASP A 76 -21.67 -11.38 0.45
CA ASP A 76 -21.22 -12.68 -0.04
C ASP A 76 -20.11 -13.25 0.86
N PHE A 77 -19.16 -12.43 1.32
CA PHE A 77 -18.14 -12.86 2.29
C PHE A 77 -18.72 -13.27 3.64
N ASN A 78 -19.72 -12.54 4.15
CA ASN A 78 -20.43 -12.89 5.41
C ASN A 78 -21.24 -14.19 5.30
N THR A 79 -21.53 -14.68 4.09
CA THR A 79 -22.14 -16.00 3.93
C THR A 79 -21.16 -17.13 4.22
N SER A 80 -19.86 -16.92 4.02
CA SER A 80 -18.81 -17.94 4.16
C SER A 80 -18.18 -17.97 5.57
N TYR A 81 -18.17 -16.83 6.27
CA TYR A 81 -17.53 -16.69 7.58
C TYR A 81 -18.47 -16.13 8.64
N GLU A 82 -18.19 -16.43 9.91
CA GLU A 82 -18.77 -15.70 11.04
C GLU A 82 -17.90 -14.47 11.30
N ILE A 83 -18.42 -13.27 11.05
CA ILE A 83 -17.66 -12.03 11.22
C ILE A 83 -17.88 -11.44 12.61
N LEU A 84 -16.77 -11.15 13.28
CA LEU A 84 -16.73 -10.31 14.47
C LEU A 84 -16.14 -8.96 14.09
N THR A 85 -16.74 -7.88 14.57
CA THR A 85 -16.24 -6.52 14.33
C THR A 85 -15.49 -6.03 15.56
N TYR A 86 -14.33 -5.40 15.36
CA TYR A 86 -13.64 -4.70 16.44
C TYR A 86 -14.46 -3.49 16.90
N ASP A 87 -14.92 -3.53 18.15
CA ASP A 87 -15.72 -2.50 18.79
C ASP A 87 -15.23 -2.15 20.21
N PHE A 88 -14.03 -2.60 20.58
CA PHE A 88 -13.46 -2.39 21.91
C PHE A 88 -13.05 -0.93 22.16
N PRO A 89 -13.54 -0.30 23.24
CA PRO A 89 -13.14 1.06 23.61
C PRO A 89 -11.66 1.17 24.00
N LYS A 90 -11.12 0.13 24.65
CA LYS A 90 -9.74 0.06 25.14
C LYS A 90 -9.00 -1.15 24.60
N LEU A 91 -7.70 -0.99 24.33
CA LEU A 91 -6.84 -2.09 23.86
C LEU A 91 -6.78 -3.24 24.89
N ASN A 92 -6.81 -2.93 26.19
CA ASN A 92 -6.82 -3.97 27.22
C ASN A 92 -8.09 -4.82 27.18
N ASP A 93 -9.25 -4.23 26.89
CA ASP A 93 -10.51 -4.98 26.78
C ASP A 93 -10.46 -5.92 25.56
N PHE A 94 -9.88 -5.44 24.45
CA PHE A 94 -9.61 -6.26 23.28
C PHE A 94 -8.69 -7.44 23.63
N TYR A 95 -7.60 -7.20 24.35
CA TYR A 95 -6.67 -8.25 24.77
C TYR A 95 -7.32 -9.27 25.71
N GLN A 96 -8.13 -8.83 26.67
CA GLN A 96 -8.90 -9.74 27.54
C GLN A 96 -9.93 -10.55 26.75
N SER A 97 -10.56 -9.96 25.73
CA SER A 97 -11.51 -10.66 24.89
C SER A 97 -10.88 -11.82 24.11
N MET A 98 -9.61 -11.70 23.72
CA MET A 98 -8.85 -12.79 23.07
C MET A 98 -8.49 -13.92 24.04
N ILE A 99 -8.46 -13.67 25.35
CA ILE A 99 -8.15 -14.69 26.37
C ILE A 99 -9.43 -15.45 26.77
N SER A 100 -10.50 -14.72 27.10
CA SER A 100 -11.70 -15.33 27.70
C SER A 100 -13.02 -14.63 27.32
N GLY A 101 -13.05 -13.92 26.19
CA GLY A 101 -14.22 -13.16 25.74
C GLY A 101 -14.69 -13.52 24.34
N THR A 102 -15.26 -12.55 23.64
CA THR A 102 -15.86 -12.74 22.31
C THR A 102 -14.84 -13.14 21.25
N CYS A 103 -13.56 -12.76 21.42
CA CYS A 103 -12.49 -13.07 20.50
C CYS A 103 -11.69 -14.35 20.86
N GLN A 104 -12.09 -15.13 21.87
CA GLN A 104 -11.29 -16.27 22.36
C GLN A 104 -11.20 -17.46 21.38
N ASN A 105 -12.06 -17.52 20.36
CA ASN A 105 -12.16 -18.64 19.42
C ASN A 105 -12.14 -18.16 17.96
N ILE A 106 -11.34 -17.15 17.63
CA ILE A 106 -11.19 -16.66 16.25
C ILE A 106 -10.19 -17.50 15.46
N ASP A 107 -10.46 -17.71 14.17
CA ASP A 107 -9.58 -18.40 13.23
C ASP A 107 -8.66 -17.42 12.48
N GLY A 108 -9.12 -16.19 12.25
CA GLY A 108 -8.38 -15.18 11.49
C GLY A 108 -8.63 -13.75 11.94
N ILE A 109 -7.65 -12.86 11.70
CA ILE A 109 -7.79 -11.41 11.89
C ILE A 109 -7.57 -10.70 10.55
N MET A 110 -8.52 -9.85 10.19
CA MET A 110 -8.48 -8.99 9.01
C MET A 110 -8.41 -7.52 9.45
N ARG A 111 -7.21 -6.93 9.48
CA ARG A 111 -7.02 -5.50 9.81
C ARG A 111 -6.99 -4.70 8.52
N ILE A 112 -8.05 -3.96 8.24
CA ILE A 112 -8.32 -3.34 6.93
C ILE A 112 -8.34 -1.81 6.93
N GLY A 113 -8.05 -1.15 8.05
CA GLY A 113 -7.97 0.31 8.09
C GLY A 113 -7.29 0.90 9.32
N VAL A 114 -6.98 2.20 9.23
CA VAL A 114 -6.35 3.01 10.30
C VAL A 114 -7.35 3.46 11.37
N ILE A 115 -8.66 3.34 11.12
CA ILE A 115 -9.74 3.81 12.00
C ILE A 115 -10.49 2.61 12.54
N SER A 116 -10.81 2.66 13.84
CA SER A 116 -11.82 1.78 14.44
C SER A 116 -13.21 2.07 13.84
N THR A 117 -14.13 1.12 13.95
CA THR A 117 -15.53 1.31 13.54
C THR A 117 -16.26 2.38 14.37
N ALA A 118 -15.77 2.69 15.57
CA ALA A 118 -16.25 3.78 16.43
C ALA A 118 -15.15 4.81 16.71
N THR A 119 -15.52 6.10 16.75
CA THR A 119 -14.60 7.25 16.87
C THR A 119 -13.82 7.30 18.17
N ASP A 120 -14.38 6.76 19.26
CA ASP A 120 -13.83 6.87 20.61
C ASP A 120 -13.01 5.64 21.03
N ASN A 121 -12.96 4.62 20.17
CA ASN A 121 -12.22 3.40 20.44
C ASN A 121 -10.71 3.61 20.24
N GLU A 122 -9.92 3.04 21.15
CA GLU A 122 -8.48 2.99 20.99
C GLU A 122 -8.11 2.20 19.72
N ARG A 123 -7.15 2.75 18.99
CA ARG A 123 -6.75 2.25 17.68
C ARG A 123 -5.68 1.18 17.82
N VAL A 124 -5.82 0.12 17.03
CA VAL A 124 -4.76 -0.86 16.79
C VAL A 124 -3.75 -0.24 15.82
N THR A 125 -2.58 0.14 16.32
CA THR A 125 -1.53 0.85 15.58
C THR A 125 -0.48 -0.10 14.98
N LEU A 126 0.56 0.45 14.36
CA LEU A 126 1.67 -0.34 13.83
C LEU A 126 2.41 -1.08 14.95
N GLY A 127 2.81 -2.32 14.70
CA GLY A 127 3.53 -3.16 15.67
C GLY A 127 2.65 -3.74 16.78
N TRP A 128 1.33 -3.63 16.65
CA TRP A 128 0.36 -4.14 17.62
C TRP A 128 0.50 -5.65 17.85
N THR A 129 0.96 -6.42 16.86
CA THR A 129 1.12 -7.86 17.02
C THR A 129 2.14 -8.22 18.11
N ARG A 130 3.17 -7.40 18.35
CA ARG A 130 4.13 -7.62 19.47
C ARG A 130 3.43 -7.57 20.82
N GLN A 131 2.51 -6.63 20.98
CA GLN A 131 1.78 -6.45 22.24
C GLN A 131 0.66 -7.48 22.39
N ALA A 132 -0.02 -7.79 21.29
CA ALA A 132 -1.14 -8.73 21.27
C ALA A 132 -0.69 -10.21 21.29
N LEU A 133 0.55 -10.52 20.90
CA LEU A 133 1.05 -11.88 20.76
C LEU A 133 0.79 -12.78 21.98
N PRO A 134 1.00 -12.34 23.25
CA PRO A 134 0.73 -13.19 24.41
C PRO A 134 -0.76 -13.51 24.62
N HIS A 135 -1.65 -12.70 24.02
CA HIS A 135 -3.09 -12.74 24.24
C HIS A 135 -3.83 -13.50 23.14
N PHE A 136 -3.22 -13.73 21.97
CA PHE A 136 -3.90 -14.43 20.88
C PHE A 136 -4.37 -15.81 21.32
N PRO A 137 -5.57 -16.25 20.91
CA PRO A 137 -6.06 -17.59 21.21
C PRO A 137 -5.28 -18.64 20.43
N SER A 138 -5.33 -19.90 20.88
CA SER A 138 -4.70 -21.02 20.18
C SER A 138 -5.37 -21.38 18.86
N THR A 139 -6.61 -20.90 18.64
CA THR A 139 -7.37 -21.12 17.40
C THR A 139 -6.95 -20.20 16.26
N LEU A 140 -6.24 -19.10 16.55
CA LEU A 140 -5.86 -18.11 15.54
C LEU A 140 -4.82 -18.73 14.59
N LYS A 141 -5.10 -18.70 13.28
CA LYS A 141 -4.25 -19.28 12.23
C LYS A 141 -3.65 -18.24 11.30
N MET A 142 -4.31 -17.11 11.09
CA MET A 142 -3.83 -16.11 10.16
C MET A 142 -4.16 -14.67 10.56
N ILE A 143 -3.29 -13.76 10.16
CA ILE A 143 -3.49 -12.31 10.25
C ILE A 143 -3.21 -11.71 8.87
N VAL A 144 -4.15 -10.95 8.33
CA VAL A 144 -3.89 -10.09 7.16
C VAL A 144 -4.01 -8.63 7.57
N ASN A 145 -2.94 -7.88 7.33
CA ASN A 145 -2.81 -6.49 7.73
C ASN A 145 -2.78 -5.56 6.52
N PHE A 146 -3.47 -4.42 6.60
CA PHE A 146 -3.37 -3.42 5.54
C PHE A 146 -2.01 -2.72 5.57
N GLY A 147 -1.51 -2.40 4.37
CA GLY A 147 -0.27 -1.65 4.18
C GLY A 147 0.95 -2.52 3.83
N HIS A 148 1.91 -1.91 3.14
CA HIS A 148 3.09 -2.61 2.60
C HIS A 148 4.13 -2.99 3.66
N GLY A 149 4.31 -2.18 4.69
CA GLY A 149 5.34 -2.40 5.70
C GLY A 149 4.79 -3.12 6.93
N PHE A 150 5.57 -4.04 7.44
CA PHE A 150 5.26 -4.90 8.57
C PHE A 150 6.47 -5.05 9.52
N GLU A 151 7.45 -4.16 9.40
CA GLU A 151 8.74 -4.24 10.10
C GLU A 151 8.59 -4.09 11.63
N GLU A 152 7.52 -3.43 12.07
CA GLU A 152 7.20 -3.27 13.50
C GLU A 152 6.42 -4.47 14.07
N GLU A 153 5.92 -5.38 13.21
CA GLU A 153 5.14 -6.55 13.64
C GLU A 153 6.04 -7.70 14.13
N ASP A 154 5.51 -8.58 14.99
CA ASP A 154 6.23 -9.76 15.51
C ASP A 154 6.09 -10.98 14.60
N ILE A 155 6.66 -10.90 13.40
CA ILE A 155 6.57 -12.00 12.44
C ILE A 155 7.20 -13.29 12.98
N THR A 156 8.29 -13.19 13.72
CA THR A 156 8.97 -14.35 14.31
C THR A 156 8.09 -15.02 15.37
N GLY A 157 7.52 -14.23 16.29
CA GLY A 157 6.62 -14.74 17.33
C GLY A 157 5.32 -15.32 16.78
N LEU A 158 4.75 -14.70 15.75
CA LEU A 158 3.57 -15.22 15.04
C LEU A 158 3.87 -16.59 14.42
N ASN A 159 4.96 -16.71 13.67
CA ASN A 159 5.37 -17.98 13.05
C ASN A 159 5.66 -19.06 14.09
N ALA A 160 6.27 -18.73 15.22
CA ALA A 160 6.53 -19.67 16.31
C ALA A 160 5.24 -20.24 16.93
N ARG A 161 4.12 -19.51 16.79
CA ARG A 161 2.78 -19.94 17.19
C ARG A 161 1.97 -20.58 16.06
N GLY A 162 2.56 -20.76 14.87
CA GLY A 162 1.85 -21.29 13.70
C GLY A 162 0.84 -20.31 13.08
N ILE A 163 0.97 -19.01 13.36
CA ILE A 163 0.10 -17.96 12.81
C ILE A 163 0.77 -17.38 11.56
N GLU A 164 0.14 -17.52 10.40
CA GLU A 164 0.62 -16.93 9.16
C GLU A 164 0.26 -15.44 9.07
N PHE A 165 1.24 -14.61 8.71
CA PHE A 165 1.06 -13.18 8.55
C PHE A 165 1.11 -12.78 7.07
N PHE A 166 0.11 -12.03 6.64
CA PHE A 166 -0.02 -11.45 5.32
C PHE A 166 -0.16 -9.94 5.40
N ASN A 167 0.25 -9.26 4.34
CA ASN A 167 0.03 -7.84 4.18
C ASN A 167 -0.48 -7.51 2.78
N THR A 168 -1.24 -6.42 2.66
CA THR A 168 -1.86 -6.05 1.37
C THR A 168 -1.14 -4.84 0.75
N THR A 169 -1.08 -4.81 -0.58
CA THR A 169 -0.31 -3.80 -1.35
C THR A 169 -1.20 -2.84 -2.16
N GLY A 170 -2.45 -2.65 -1.73
CA GLY A 170 -3.50 -1.89 -2.41
C GLY A 170 -3.18 -0.42 -2.70
N GLY A 171 -2.33 0.21 -1.88
CA GLY A 171 -1.95 1.63 -2.01
C GLY A 171 -0.75 1.95 -2.88
N SER A 172 -0.30 1.02 -3.74
CA SER A 172 0.93 1.24 -4.53
C SER A 172 0.82 2.44 -5.49
N GLU A 173 -0.29 2.55 -6.23
CA GLU A 173 -0.53 3.67 -7.15
C GLU A 173 -0.71 5.00 -6.40
N ALA A 174 -1.51 5.01 -5.33
CA ALA A 174 -1.70 6.20 -4.49
C ALA A 174 -0.37 6.74 -3.94
N THR A 175 0.51 5.86 -3.46
CA THR A 175 1.81 6.25 -2.90
C THR A 175 2.73 6.82 -3.96
N ALA A 176 2.69 6.25 -5.18
CA ALA A 176 3.47 6.75 -6.30
C ALA A 176 3.01 8.16 -6.74
N VAL A 177 1.70 8.41 -6.75
CA VAL A 177 1.15 9.76 -7.02
C VAL A 177 1.66 10.77 -5.99
N VAL A 178 1.70 10.42 -4.71
CA VAL A 178 2.27 11.29 -3.67
C VAL A 178 3.77 11.53 -3.91
N ALA A 179 4.54 10.51 -4.27
CA ALA A 179 5.95 10.68 -4.61
C ALA A 179 6.14 11.65 -5.79
N VAL A 180 5.31 11.55 -6.83
CA VAL A 180 5.38 12.44 -8.00
C VAL A 180 4.95 13.87 -7.66
N TYR A 181 3.91 14.04 -6.83
CA TYR A 181 3.58 15.33 -6.25
C TYR A 181 4.79 15.94 -5.52
N LEU A 182 5.45 15.15 -4.67
CA LEU A 182 6.64 15.60 -3.93
C LEU A 182 7.78 15.96 -4.88
N ILE A 183 8.02 15.18 -5.94
CA ILE A 183 9.00 15.51 -7.00
C ILE A 183 8.69 16.88 -7.61
N ILE A 184 7.45 17.09 -8.08
CA ILE A 184 7.04 18.38 -8.65
C ILE A 184 7.24 19.51 -7.63
N SER A 185 6.84 19.28 -6.38
CA SER A 185 6.92 20.25 -5.30
C SER A 185 8.37 20.66 -4.98
N VAL A 186 9.33 19.73 -4.93
CA VAL A 186 10.74 20.08 -4.65
C VAL A 186 11.46 20.76 -5.82
N PHE A 187 10.98 20.56 -7.05
CA PHE A 187 11.49 21.27 -8.22
C PHE A 187 10.90 22.69 -8.33
N ARG A 188 9.62 22.83 -8.02
CA ARG A 188 8.84 24.05 -8.27
C ARG A 188 8.44 24.83 -7.02
N GLN A 189 8.82 24.37 -5.83
CA GLN A 189 8.51 24.97 -4.51
C GLN A 189 7.02 25.33 -4.32
N LEU A 190 6.11 24.51 -4.87
CA LEU A 190 4.69 24.85 -4.95
C LEU A 190 4.03 24.98 -3.56
N ASN A 191 4.49 24.21 -2.58
CA ASN A 191 4.04 24.32 -1.19
C ASN A 191 4.30 25.73 -0.61
N HIS A 192 5.46 26.31 -0.89
CA HIS A 192 5.87 27.62 -0.41
C HIS A 192 5.06 28.72 -1.10
N TYR A 193 4.94 28.67 -2.42
CA TYR A 193 4.17 29.67 -3.17
C TYR A 193 2.67 29.64 -2.86
N GLU A 194 2.13 28.48 -2.52
CA GLU A 194 0.75 28.36 -2.04
C GLU A 194 0.55 29.09 -0.70
N ARG A 195 1.48 28.92 0.26
CA ARG A 195 1.46 29.65 1.54
C ARG A 195 1.60 31.16 1.33
N MET A 196 2.53 31.58 0.47
CA MET A 196 2.72 33.00 0.13
C MET A 196 1.44 33.62 -0.44
N LEU A 197 0.77 32.91 -1.35
CA LEU A 197 -0.49 33.36 -1.94
C LEU A 197 -1.58 33.56 -0.89
N ARG A 198 -1.74 32.59 0.03
CA ARG A 198 -2.71 32.71 1.14
C ARG A 198 -2.41 33.88 2.07
N ASN A 199 -1.15 34.28 2.17
CA ASN A 199 -0.71 35.44 2.94
C ASN A 199 -0.72 36.75 2.15
N GLY A 200 -1.34 36.79 0.96
CA GLY A 200 -1.45 38.00 0.13
C GLY A 200 -0.15 38.39 -0.59
N GLN A 201 0.87 37.52 -0.61
CA GLN A 201 2.19 37.80 -1.18
C GLN A 201 2.29 37.41 -2.66
N PHE A 202 1.31 37.83 -3.47
CA PHE A 202 1.21 37.44 -4.89
C PHE A 202 2.45 37.82 -5.72
N LEU A 203 2.80 39.12 -5.77
CA LEU A 203 3.97 39.61 -6.53
C LEU A 203 5.30 39.07 -5.99
N PRO A 204 5.54 39.04 -4.66
CA PRO A 204 6.73 38.38 -4.11
C PRO A 204 6.87 36.91 -4.53
N ALA A 205 5.76 36.15 -4.57
CA ALA A 205 5.80 34.76 -5.00
C ALA A 205 6.20 34.62 -6.47
N LEU A 206 5.66 35.47 -7.36
CA LEU A 206 6.05 35.49 -8.78
C LEU A 206 7.55 35.80 -8.97
N ILE A 207 8.07 36.78 -8.24
CA ILE A 207 9.48 37.18 -8.32
C ILE A 207 10.38 36.06 -7.79
N HIS A 208 10.05 35.49 -6.63
CA HIS A 208 10.83 34.40 -6.05
C HIS A 208 10.81 33.14 -6.93
N SER A 209 9.66 32.82 -7.53
CA SER A 209 9.52 31.68 -8.45
C SER A 209 10.37 31.82 -9.70
N SER A 210 10.39 33.00 -10.33
CA SER A 210 11.18 33.23 -11.56
C SER A 210 12.70 33.11 -11.35
N GLN A 211 13.17 33.18 -10.10
CA GLN A 211 14.58 33.11 -9.73
C GLN A 211 15.01 31.72 -9.23
N ASN A 212 14.09 30.93 -8.67
CA ASN A 212 14.44 29.72 -7.90
C ASN A 212 13.76 28.43 -8.37
N ALA A 213 12.62 28.51 -9.06
CA ALA A 213 11.96 27.31 -9.55
C ALA A 213 12.76 26.68 -10.70
N VAL A 214 12.83 25.36 -10.71
CA VAL A 214 13.55 24.58 -11.73
C VAL A 214 12.59 23.54 -12.29
N ASP A 215 12.61 23.34 -13.60
CA ASP A 215 11.78 22.30 -14.20
C ASP A 215 12.40 20.91 -14.02
N PRO A 216 11.57 19.86 -13.80
CA PRO A 216 12.04 18.48 -13.73
C PRO A 216 12.47 17.93 -15.11
N PHE A 217 12.02 18.55 -16.20
CA PHE A 217 12.35 18.10 -17.56
C PHE A 217 13.87 18.04 -17.80
N GLY A 218 14.34 16.91 -18.32
CA GLY A 218 15.76 16.65 -18.59
C GLY A 218 16.62 16.40 -17.35
N LYS A 219 16.02 16.33 -16.16
CA LYS A 219 16.73 16.01 -14.91
C LYS A 219 16.80 14.51 -14.66
N LYS A 220 17.80 14.10 -13.87
CA LYS A 220 18.02 12.70 -13.51
C LYS A 220 17.34 12.35 -12.20
N LEU A 221 16.44 11.38 -12.22
CA LEU A 221 15.74 10.85 -11.05
C LEU A 221 16.36 9.52 -10.62
N GLY A 222 16.92 9.44 -9.43
CA GLY A 222 17.31 8.18 -8.79
C GLY A 222 16.19 7.59 -7.97
N ILE A 223 15.90 6.31 -8.15
CA ILE A 223 14.91 5.56 -7.36
C ILE A 223 15.62 4.46 -6.57
N VAL A 224 15.55 4.55 -5.25
CA VAL A 224 15.99 3.48 -4.34
C VAL A 224 14.81 2.54 -4.09
N GLY A 225 14.83 1.37 -4.73
CA GLY A 225 13.79 0.35 -4.63
C GLY A 225 12.79 0.35 -5.79
N MET A 226 13.04 -0.51 -6.79
CA MET A 226 12.14 -0.71 -7.96
C MET A 226 11.03 -1.75 -7.68
N GLY A 227 10.32 -1.59 -6.56
CA GLY A 227 9.10 -2.34 -6.25
C GLY A 227 7.89 -1.81 -7.04
N SER A 228 6.66 -2.19 -6.65
CA SER A 228 5.44 -1.69 -7.33
C SER A 228 5.37 -0.16 -7.33
N ILE A 229 5.64 0.48 -6.19
CA ILE A 229 5.67 1.94 -6.04
C ILE A 229 6.77 2.55 -6.93
N GLY A 230 8.02 2.08 -6.80
CA GLY A 230 9.14 2.61 -7.58
C GLY A 230 8.95 2.47 -9.09
N GLN A 231 8.34 1.37 -9.54
CA GLN A 231 7.98 1.18 -10.94
C GLN A 231 6.97 2.22 -11.41
N THR A 232 5.89 2.46 -10.65
CA THR A 232 4.91 3.50 -11.00
C THR A 232 5.54 4.90 -11.01
N VAL A 233 6.37 5.22 -10.02
CA VAL A 233 7.12 6.48 -9.98
C VAL A 233 8.00 6.64 -11.22
N ALA A 234 8.71 5.60 -11.65
CA ALA A 234 9.54 5.65 -12.85
C ALA A 234 8.72 6.03 -14.10
N ARG A 235 7.54 5.43 -14.29
CA ARG A 235 6.67 5.72 -15.44
C ARG A 235 6.20 7.17 -15.44
N GLN A 236 5.69 7.62 -14.31
CA GLN A 236 5.13 8.96 -14.17
C GLN A 236 6.22 10.03 -14.25
N ALA A 237 7.40 9.79 -13.68
CA ALA A 237 8.54 10.71 -13.79
C ALA A 237 9.10 10.79 -15.22
N ALA A 238 9.13 9.70 -15.96
CA ALA A 238 9.52 9.72 -17.38
C ALA A 238 8.52 10.53 -18.22
N ALA A 239 7.23 10.52 -17.89
CA ALA A 239 6.24 11.39 -18.53
C ALA A 239 6.47 12.89 -18.23
N LEU A 240 7.18 13.22 -17.13
CA LEU A 240 7.68 14.58 -16.86
C LEU A 240 8.99 14.90 -17.61
N GLY A 241 9.51 13.96 -18.42
CA GLY A 241 10.75 14.10 -19.17
C GLY A 241 12.02 13.86 -18.34
N MET A 242 11.94 13.15 -17.22
CA MET A 242 13.11 12.80 -16.40
C MET A 242 13.81 11.53 -16.90
N GLU A 243 15.13 11.50 -16.81
CA GLU A 243 15.94 10.29 -17.00
C GLU A 243 15.91 9.45 -15.72
N VAL A 244 15.50 8.18 -15.81
CA VAL A 244 15.31 7.32 -14.63
C VAL A 244 16.54 6.48 -14.36
N HIS A 245 17.07 6.62 -13.16
CA HIS A 245 18.12 5.81 -12.58
C HIS A 245 17.57 4.99 -11.42
N CYS A 246 18.18 3.83 -11.15
CA CYS A 246 17.72 2.96 -10.09
C CYS A 246 18.86 2.19 -9.42
N ILE A 247 18.75 2.04 -8.10
CA ILE A 247 19.40 0.98 -7.35
C ILE A 247 18.35 0.04 -6.76
N ASN A 248 18.63 -1.27 -6.80
CA ASN A 248 17.75 -2.27 -6.22
C ASN A 248 18.54 -3.52 -5.80
N ARG A 249 17.93 -4.38 -4.97
CA ARG A 249 18.56 -5.64 -4.52
C ARG A 249 19.02 -6.48 -5.71
N PRO A 250 20.19 -7.15 -5.64
CA PRO A 250 20.77 -7.91 -6.76
C PRO A 250 19.82 -8.93 -7.41
N ASN A 251 18.93 -9.55 -6.63
CA ASN A 251 17.97 -10.54 -7.13
C ASN A 251 16.88 -9.91 -8.03
N LEU A 252 16.35 -8.75 -7.64
CA LEU A 252 15.34 -8.06 -8.43
C LEU A 252 15.97 -7.34 -9.63
N ARG A 253 17.21 -6.89 -9.51
CA ARG A 253 18.00 -6.41 -10.66
C ARG A 253 18.25 -7.51 -11.68
N ARG A 254 18.59 -8.72 -11.22
CA ARG A 254 18.70 -9.90 -12.10
C ARG A 254 17.36 -10.26 -12.73
N ALA A 255 16.26 -10.26 -11.97
CA ALA A 255 14.93 -10.50 -12.52
C ALA A 255 14.53 -9.45 -13.57
N LEU A 256 14.71 -8.15 -13.29
CA LEU A 256 14.43 -7.07 -14.23
C LEU A 256 15.33 -7.12 -15.47
N LYS A 257 16.62 -7.46 -15.33
CA LYS A 257 17.55 -7.65 -16.45
C LYS A 257 17.28 -8.94 -17.25
N ALA A 258 16.72 -9.97 -16.61
CA ALA A 258 16.47 -11.28 -17.22
C ALA A 258 15.07 -11.44 -17.82
N MET A 259 14.16 -10.50 -17.59
CA MET A 259 12.84 -10.47 -18.24
C MET A 259 13.03 -10.43 -19.77
N LYS A 260 12.53 -11.47 -20.46
CA LYS A 260 12.57 -11.56 -21.93
C LYS A 260 11.45 -10.70 -22.53
N ASP A 261 11.52 -10.39 -23.83
CA ASP A 261 10.47 -9.61 -24.52
C ASP A 261 9.11 -10.33 -24.53
N GLU A 262 9.12 -11.64 -24.27
CA GLU A 262 7.97 -12.52 -24.27
C GLU A 262 7.27 -12.62 -22.89
N ASP A 263 7.83 -12.02 -21.84
CA ASP A 263 7.20 -11.86 -20.51
C ASP A 263 6.28 -10.60 -20.45
N GLU A 264 5.47 -10.43 -21.50
CA GLU A 264 4.24 -9.60 -21.61
C GLU A 264 3.49 -9.56 -20.25
N PRO A 265 3.18 -8.41 -19.57
CA PRO A 265 2.96 -7.01 -19.99
C PRO A 265 3.76 -5.95 -19.19
N VAL A 266 4.62 -6.35 -18.24
CA VAL A 266 5.36 -5.44 -17.34
C VAL A 266 6.42 -4.62 -18.08
N LYS A 267 6.96 -5.18 -19.17
CA LYS A 267 7.91 -4.51 -20.07
C LYS A 267 7.31 -3.33 -20.86
N ARG A 268 5.99 -3.29 -21.10
CA ARG A 268 5.36 -2.24 -21.92
C ARG A 268 5.24 -0.89 -21.23
N LEU A 269 5.51 -0.81 -19.94
CA LEU A 269 5.15 0.39 -19.17
C LEU A 269 6.36 1.08 -18.53
N LEU A 270 7.50 0.41 -18.31
CA LEU A 270 8.68 1.08 -17.72
C LEU A 270 9.47 1.86 -18.78
N PRO A 271 9.91 3.09 -18.46
CA PRO A 271 10.82 3.83 -19.33
C PRO A 271 12.21 3.17 -19.35
N PRO A 272 13.14 3.62 -20.23
CA PRO A 272 14.55 3.27 -20.09
C PRO A 272 15.07 3.59 -18.67
N VAL A 273 15.68 2.60 -18.02
CA VAL A 273 16.23 2.73 -16.65
C VAL A 273 17.73 2.45 -16.65
N ILE A 274 18.51 3.36 -16.06
CA ILE A 274 19.94 3.18 -15.81
C ILE A 274 20.11 2.54 -14.43
N PHE A 275 20.75 1.36 -14.36
CA PHE A 275 20.91 0.62 -13.11
C PHE A 275 22.31 0.76 -12.51
N HIS A 276 22.38 1.29 -11.29
CA HIS A 276 23.61 1.42 -10.52
C HIS A 276 23.91 0.16 -9.70
N GLU A 277 25.20 -0.08 -9.44
CA GLU A 277 25.69 -1.20 -8.61
C GLU A 277 25.59 -0.88 -7.12
N ASP A 278 25.94 0.34 -6.74
CA ASP A 278 25.99 0.83 -5.36
C ASP A 278 25.27 2.19 -5.22
N LEU A 279 25.02 2.58 -3.97
CA LEU A 279 24.22 3.76 -3.65
C LEU A 279 25.00 5.02 -3.97
N GLU A 280 26.30 4.98 -3.73
CA GLU A 280 27.25 6.06 -3.92
C GLU A 280 27.31 6.52 -5.39
N ASP A 281 27.38 5.58 -6.33
CA ASP A 281 27.32 5.83 -7.77
C ASP A 281 25.97 6.43 -8.19
N LEU A 282 24.86 5.95 -7.61
CA LEU A 282 23.54 6.51 -7.87
C LEU A 282 23.45 7.96 -7.40
N VAL A 283 23.79 8.24 -6.14
CA VAL A 283 23.58 9.56 -5.54
C VAL A 283 24.52 10.63 -6.12
N ALA A 284 25.68 10.23 -6.64
CA ALA A 284 26.59 11.11 -7.39
C ALA A 284 26.06 11.44 -8.80
N SER A 285 25.20 10.59 -9.36
CA SER A 285 24.76 10.69 -10.76
C SER A 285 23.44 11.46 -10.97
N VAL A 286 22.60 11.57 -9.94
CA VAL A 286 21.22 12.08 -10.07
C VAL A 286 21.02 13.49 -9.51
N ASP A 287 19.95 14.15 -9.92
CA ASP A 287 19.58 15.50 -9.48
C ASP A 287 18.45 15.48 -8.44
N CYS A 288 17.73 14.36 -8.38
CA CYS A 288 16.62 14.10 -7.49
C CYS A 288 16.63 12.63 -7.07
N LEU A 289 16.44 12.31 -5.80
CA LEU A 289 16.46 10.95 -5.26
C LEU A 289 15.14 10.64 -4.55
N VAL A 290 14.52 9.50 -4.89
CA VAL A 290 13.28 9.00 -4.26
C VAL A 290 13.58 7.71 -3.52
N LEU A 291 13.22 7.66 -2.23
CA LEU A 291 13.21 6.45 -1.45
C LEU A 291 11.83 5.78 -1.52
N ALA A 292 11.79 4.58 -2.11
CA ALA A 292 10.61 3.72 -2.23
C ALA A 292 10.92 2.26 -1.82
N CYS A 293 11.96 2.06 -1.00
CA CYS A 293 12.41 0.76 -0.53
C CYS A 293 11.73 0.34 0.77
N SER A 294 11.65 -0.98 1.03
CA SER A 294 11.24 -1.49 2.35
C SER A 294 12.24 -1.10 3.43
N TYR A 295 11.75 -0.96 4.66
CA TYR A 295 12.63 -0.73 5.79
C TYR A 295 13.23 -2.04 6.30
N SER A 296 14.44 -1.96 6.83
CA SER A 296 15.22 -3.08 7.36
C SER A 296 16.44 -2.51 8.09
N PRO A 297 17.16 -3.30 8.89
CA PRO A 297 18.44 -2.87 9.46
C PRO A 297 19.43 -2.37 8.38
N GLY A 298 19.43 -2.97 7.19
CA GLY A 298 20.30 -2.55 6.08
C GLY A 298 19.83 -1.30 5.31
N THR A 299 18.62 -0.80 5.58
CA THR A 299 18.10 0.46 5.02
C THR A 299 17.87 1.52 6.10
N HIS A 300 18.23 1.24 7.34
CA HIS A 300 18.27 2.23 8.42
C HIS A 300 19.38 3.24 8.15
N HIS A 301 19.04 4.54 8.21
CA HIS A 301 19.96 5.64 7.86
C HIS A 301 20.68 5.42 6.52
N LEU A 302 19.97 4.85 5.54
CA LEU A 302 20.47 4.66 4.18
C LEU A 302 21.01 5.97 3.60
N LEU A 303 20.31 7.09 3.85
CA LEU A 303 20.86 8.43 3.62
C LEU A 303 21.44 8.95 4.93
N SER A 304 22.70 8.61 5.17
CA SER A 304 23.52 9.11 6.29
C SER A 304 24.33 10.34 5.88
N ARG A 305 25.01 10.96 6.85
CA ARG A 305 25.93 12.08 6.59
C ARG A 305 27.00 11.78 5.53
N ASP A 306 27.55 10.56 5.52
CA ASP A 306 28.53 10.14 4.51
C ASP A 306 27.91 10.13 3.11
N ILE A 307 26.71 9.57 2.97
CA ILE A 307 26.01 9.50 1.69
C ILE A 307 25.61 10.89 1.19
N PHE A 308 25.14 11.79 2.07
CA PHE A 308 24.90 13.19 1.71
C PHE A 308 26.14 13.90 1.19
N SER A 309 27.34 13.58 1.73
CA SER A 309 28.59 14.19 1.26
C SER A 309 29.01 13.78 -0.16
N ARG A 310 28.45 12.67 -0.67
CA ARG A 310 28.71 12.15 -2.03
C ARG A 310 27.71 12.65 -3.07
N MET A 311 26.65 13.34 -2.62
CA MET A 311 25.63 13.88 -3.51
C MET A 311 26.11 15.11 -4.27
N LYS A 312 25.51 15.36 -5.44
CA LYS A 312 25.65 16.65 -6.10
C LYS A 312 25.11 17.76 -5.21
N ARG A 313 25.82 18.90 -5.17
CA ARG A 313 25.30 20.11 -4.53
C ARG A 313 24.02 20.56 -5.24
N GLY A 314 22.97 20.81 -4.47
CA GLY A 314 21.64 21.17 -4.97
C GLY A 314 20.74 19.98 -5.33
N ILE A 315 21.06 18.76 -4.86
CA ILE A 315 20.21 17.59 -5.02
C ILE A 315 18.85 17.79 -4.33
N ARG A 316 17.82 17.06 -4.78
CA ARG A 316 16.49 17.02 -4.16
C ARG A 316 16.20 15.64 -3.60
N ILE A 317 15.57 15.57 -2.43
CA ILE A 317 15.32 14.30 -1.73
C ILE A 317 13.82 14.09 -1.53
N ILE A 318 13.31 12.91 -1.87
CA ILE A 318 11.93 12.50 -1.64
C ILE A 318 11.92 11.22 -0.80
N ASN A 319 11.07 11.16 0.22
CA ASN A 319 10.86 9.94 1.00
C ASN A 319 9.37 9.60 1.11
N VAL A 320 8.98 8.46 0.52
CA VAL A 320 7.68 7.82 0.67
C VAL A 320 7.81 6.38 1.19
N ALA A 321 8.99 6.03 1.71
CA ALA A 321 9.31 4.72 2.25
C ALA A 321 9.07 4.69 3.77
N ARG A 322 10.10 4.95 4.56
CA ARG A 322 10.05 5.12 6.02
C ARG A 322 10.99 6.24 6.42
N GLY A 323 10.61 7.05 7.41
CA GLY A 323 11.45 8.17 7.84
C GLY A 323 12.82 7.73 8.35
N ARG A 324 12.88 6.58 9.04
CA ARG A 324 14.14 5.96 9.52
C ARG A 324 15.11 5.53 8.41
N CYS A 325 14.73 5.60 7.13
CA CYS A 325 15.68 5.42 6.02
C CYS A 325 16.64 6.62 5.86
N ILE A 326 16.32 7.75 6.49
CA ILE A 326 17.14 8.97 6.44
C ILE A 326 17.61 9.28 7.87
N ASP A 327 18.88 9.61 8.02
CA ASP A 327 19.35 10.34 9.19
C ASP A 327 18.82 11.77 9.09
N GLU A 328 17.76 12.07 9.84
CA GLU A 328 16.99 13.31 9.70
C GLU A 328 17.80 14.54 10.12
N GLU A 329 18.71 14.41 11.09
CA GLU A 329 19.63 15.49 11.46
C GLU A 329 20.66 15.74 10.36
N ALA A 330 21.18 14.68 9.73
CA ALA A 330 22.07 14.84 8.57
C ALA A 330 21.36 15.48 7.37
N LEU A 331 20.06 15.18 7.16
CA LEU A 331 19.25 15.86 6.15
C LEU A 331 19.11 17.36 6.45
N CYS A 332 18.80 17.73 7.69
CA CYS A 332 18.71 19.13 8.08
C CYS A 332 20.02 19.88 7.85
N ASP A 333 21.16 19.29 8.27
CA ASP A 333 22.48 19.88 8.03
C ASP A 333 22.76 20.04 6.52
N ALA A 334 22.37 19.07 5.71
CA ALA A 334 22.56 19.10 4.26
C ALA A 334 21.68 20.16 3.57
N ILE A 335 20.48 20.42 4.10
CA ILE A 335 19.62 21.53 3.64
C ILE A 335 20.27 22.87 4.00
N GLU A 336 20.68 23.04 5.26
CA GLU A 336 21.24 24.31 5.76
C GLU A 336 22.57 24.69 5.08
N ASN A 337 23.39 23.70 4.71
CA ASN A 337 24.65 23.95 4.00
C ASN A 337 24.51 24.02 2.45
N GLY A 338 23.29 23.80 1.93
CA GLY A 338 22.94 23.87 0.51
C GLY A 338 23.36 22.66 -0.32
N THR A 339 23.75 21.54 0.31
CA THR A 339 23.95 20.27 -0.41
C THR A 339 22.60 19.77 -0.94
N VAL A 340 21.56 19.81 -0.11
CA VAL A 340 20.17 19.52 -0.52
C VAL A 340 19.45 20.84 -0.79
N ALA A 341 18.99 21.03 -2.03
CA ALA A 341 18.25 22.24 -2.40
C ALA A 341 16.81 22.24 -1.85
N ALA A 342 16.17 21.06 -1.81
CA ALA A 342 14.80 20.89 -1.35
C ALA A 342 14.52 19.43 -0.97
N ALA A 343 13.56 19.22 -0.08
CA ALA A 343 13.14 17.88 0.35
C ALA A 343 11.62 17.74 0.36
N GLY A 344 11.11 16.56 0.04
CA GLY A 344 9.70 16.20 0.04
C GLY A 344 9.47 14.94 0.85
N LEU A 345 8.84 15.04 2.01
CA LEU A 345 8.72 13.92 2.95
C LEU A 345 7.24 13.64 3.22
N ASP A 346 6.81 12.41 2.91
CA ASP A 346 5.53 11.89 3.41
C ASP A 346 5.72 11.13 4.73
N VAL A 347 6.95 10.71 5.04
CA VAL A 347 7.29 9.94 6.23
C VAL A 347 8.43 10.60 7.00
N HIS A 348 8.42 10.47 8.33
CA HIS A 348 9.31 11.19 9.25
C HIS A 348 9.99 10.24 10.25
N TYR A 349 11.13 10.65 10.81
CA TYR A 349 11.93 9.75 11.64
C TYR A 349 11.22 9.28 12.92
N ASN A 350 10.48 10.19 13.57
CA ASN A 350 9.83 9.97 14.86
C ASN A 350 8.31 10.23 14.81
N GLU A 351 7.63 9.71 13.78
CA GLU A 351 6.19 9.86 13.62
C GLU A 351 5.41 9.50 14.91
N PRO A 352 4.40 10.30 15.29
CA PRO A 352 3.83 11.45 14.57
C PRO A 352 4.56 12.78 14.80
N THR A 353 5.66 12.79 15.55
CA THR A 353 6.45 13.99 15.82
C THR A 353 7.38 14.29 14.64
N VAL A 354 7.32 15.51 14.12
CA VAL A 354 8.17 15.98 13.02
C VAL A 354 9.29 16.85 13.56
N ASN A 355 10.51 16.72 13.01
CA ASN A 355 11.64 17.55 13.41
C ASN A 355 11.35 19.05 13.22
N PRO A 356 11.48 19.88 14.27
CA PRO A 356 11.23 21.31 14.19
C PRO A 356 12.13 22.07 13.20
N ARG A 357 13.32 21.55 12.86
CA ARG A 357 14.19 22.15 11.84
C ARG A 357 13.56 22.06 10.45
N LEU A 358 13.01 20.89 10.10
CA LEU A 358 12.32 20.69 8.81
C LEU A 358 11.11 21.62 8.65
N LEU A 359 10.35 21.85 9.72
CA LEU A 359 9.18 22.74 9.72
C LEU A 359 9.51 24.20 9.40
N LYS A 360 10.77 24.64 9.57
CA LYS A 360 11.20 26.03 9.36
C LYS A 360 11.62 26.31 7.91
N HIS A 361 11.85 25.28 7.09
CA HIS A 361 12.41 25.46 5.76
C HIS A 361 11.33 25.48 4.68
N ASP A 362 11.25 26.60 3.96
CA ASP A 362 10.30 26.75 2.86
C ASP A 362 10.54 25.79 1.70
N CYS A 363 11.80 25.38 1.48
CA CYS A 363 12.19 24.37 0.49
C CYS A 363 11.86 22.93 0.90
N VAL A 364 11.19 22.72 2.04
CA VAL A 364 10.76 21.40 2.50
C VAL A 364 9.25 21.27 2.41
N THR A 365 8.79 20.24 1.69
CA THR A 365 7.39 19.84 1.60
C THR A 365 7.17 18.66 2.54
N LEU A 366 6.22 18.79 3.46
CA LEU A 366 5.93 17.80 4.50
C LEU A 366 4.47 17.35 4.38
N LEU A 367 4.25 16.04 4.36
CA LEU A 367 2.92 15.42 4.34
C LEU A 367 2.83 14.40 5.49
N PRO A 368 1.67 14.26 6.15
CA PRO A 368 1.53 13.41 7.35
C PRO A 368 1.23 11.94 7.00
N HIS A 369 2.13 11.27 6.27
CA HIS A 369 2.05 9.85 5.94
C HIS A 369 0.75 9.45 5.22
N LEU A 370 0.47 10.16 4.13
CA LEU A 370 -0.77 10.03 3.36
C LEU A 370 -0.64 9.13 2.13
N GLY A 371 0.57 8.68 1.77
CA GLY A 371 0.87 7.98 0.51
C GLY A 371 -0.15 6.90 0.14
N GLY A 372 -0.44 5.98 1.05
CA GLY A 372 -1.37 4.88 0.81
C GLY A 372 -2.83 5.16 1.12
N LEU A 373 -3.21 6.38 1.53
CA LEU A 373 -4.49 6.67 2.16
C LEU A 373 -5.45 7.40 1.21
N THR A 374 -6.09 6.64 0.32
CA THR A 374 -7.17 7.11 -0.56
C THR A 374 -8.35 6.15 -0.50
N HIS A 375 -9.57 6.60 -0.84
CA HIS A 375 -10.75 5.72 -0.89
C HIS A 375 -10.50 4.49 -1.77
N ASP A 376 -9.94 4.68 -2.97
CA ASP A 376 -9.60 3.59 -3.88
C ASP A 376 -8.54 2.62 -3.30
N SER A 377 -7.51 3.15 -2.63
CA SER A 377 -6.49 2.34 -1.98
C SER A 377 -7.09 1.51 -0.84
N MET A 378 -7.93 2.11 -0.01
CA MET A 378 -8.61 1.43 1.09
C MET A 378 -9.50 0.30 0.56
N LYS A 379 -10.29 0.56 -0.49
CA LYS A 379 -11.05 -0.46 -1.22
C LYS A 379 -10.16 -1.63 -1.67
N ASN A 380 -9.04 -1.33 -2.32
CA ASN A 380 -8.11 -2.37 -2.79
C ASN A 380 -7.53 -3.19 -1.63
N HIS A 381 -7.17 -2.53 -0.51
CA HIS A 381 -6.70 -3.23 0.68
C HIS A 381 -7.74 -4.20 1.25
N VAL A 382 -9.02 -3.81 1.29
CA VAL A 382 -10.12 -4.69 1.74
C VAL A 382 -10.29 -5.87 0.80
N LEU A 383 -10.39 -5.64 -0.52
CA LEU A 383 -10.55 -6.72 -1.51
C LEU A 383 -9.41 -7.73 -1.47
N MET A 384 -8.16 -7.25 -1.36
CA MET A 384 -7.00 -8.12 -1.23
C MET A 384 -7.02 -8.93 0.08
N ALA A 385 -7.48 -8.32 1.18
CA ALA A 385 -7.54 -8.99 2.47
C ALA A 385 -8.61 -10.10 2.47
N MET A 386 -9.80 -9.83 1.94
CA MET A 386 -10.87 -10.82 1.78
C MET A 386 -10.39 -12.01 0.94
N LYS A 387 -9.79 -11.73 -0.23
CA LYS A 387 -9.23 -12.77 -1.09
C LYS A 387 -8.15 -13.59 -0.37
N CYS A 388 -7.30 -12.94 0.42
CA CYS A 388 -6.26 -13.64 1.18
C CYS A 388 -6.86 -14.61 2.21
N VAL A 389 -7.95 -14.22 2.87
CA VAL A 389 -8.68 -15.10 3.80
C VAL A 389 -9.27 -16.29 3.05
N ASP A 390 -9.93 -16.05 1.92
CA ASP A 390 -10.51 -17.10 1.07
C ASP A 390 -9.46 -18.10 0.59
N ASP A 391 -8.37 -17.63 0.02
CA ASP A 391 -7.29 -18.48 -0.49
C ASP A 391 -6.67 -19.32 0.64
N PHE A 392 -6.48 -18.73 1.83
CA PHE A 392 -5.87 -19.41 2.98
C PHE A 392 -6.75 -20.56 3.49
N PHE A 393 -8.03 -20.31 3.73
CA PHE A 393 -8.92 -21.35 4.29
C PHE A 393 -9.34 -22.38 3.25
N ALA A 394 -9.52 -22.00 1.98
CA ALA A 394 -9.75 -22.97 0.90
C ALA A 394 -8.59 -23.96 0.75
N SER A 395 -7.34 -23.50 0.92
CA SER A 395 -6.17 -24.39 0.88
C SER A 395 -6.02 -25.29 2.11
N SER A 396 -6.47 -24.80 3.27
CA SER A 396 -6.38 -25.53 4.55
C SER A 396 -7.42 -26.65 4.67
N ASP A 397 -8.57 -26.51 4.01
CA ASP A 397 -9.62 -27.54 4.01
C ASP A 397 -9.31 -28.71 3.04
N LEU A 398 -8.24 -28.60 2.23
CA LEU A 398 -7.76 -29.65 1.31
C LEU A 398 -6.66 -30.55 1.92
N THR A 399 -6.16 -30.23 3.11
CA THR A 399 -5.10 -30.95 3.83
C THR A 399 -5.65 -31.60 5.09
#